data_AF-A0A336NAV6-F1
#
_entry.id   AF-A0A336NAV6-F1
#
_cell.length_a   1.000
_cell.length_b   1.000
_cell.length_c   1.000
_cell.angle_alpha   90.00
_cell.angle_beta   90.00
_cell.angle_gamma   90.00
#
_symmetry.space_group_name_H-M   'P 1'
#
loop_
_entity.id
_entity.type
_entity.pdbx_description
1 polymer ?
#
loop_
_entity_poly.entity_id
_entity_poly.type
_entity_poly.pdbx_seq_one_letter_code
_entity_poly.pdbx_strand_id
1 'polypeptide(L)'
;MESDQLKVWLNAQLAKNGHGSKKMLAKHLGVLPSTLTSMLHDSGTKRSIKASELIEIIDFFGEIPPFLIKESEQFIQLYYQANPEVQKAVLTILQNSCSSDKK
;
A
#
# COMPACT_ATOMS: atom_id res chain seq x y z
N MET A 1 -0.22 -12.61 -8.24
CA MET A 1 -0.22 -13.02 -6.82
C MET A 1 -0.35 -11.82 -5.88
N GLU A 2 0.64 -10.93 -5.77
CA GLU A 2 0.53 -9.71 -4.93
C GLU A 2 -0.54 -8.71 -5.42
N SER A 3 -0.60 -8.49 -6.73
CA SER A 3 -1.62 -7.61 -7.35
C SER A 3 -3.05 -8.08 -7.08
N ASP A 4 -3.26 -9.39 -6.98
CA ASP A 4 -4.58 -9.98 -6.79
C ASP A 4 -5.03 -9.85 -5.33
N GLN A 5 -4.11 -9.99 -4.37
CA GLN A 5 -4.38 -9.74 -2.94
C GLN A 5 -4.71 -8.27 -2.67
N LEU A 6 -4.01 -7.34 -3.32
CA LEU A 6 -4.29 -5.91 -3.19
C LEU A 6 -5.68 -5.55 -3.72
N LYS A 7 -6.09 -6.12 -4.86
CA LYS A 7 -7.45 -5.93 -5.40
C LYS A 7 -8.53 -6.46 -4.47
N VAL A 8 -8.33 -7.65 -3.90
CA VAL A 8 -9.27 -8.24 -2.94
C VAL A 8 -9.41 -7.35 -1.71
N TRP A 9 -8.29 -6.90 -1.15
CA TRP A 9 -8.30 -6.01 0.01
C TRP A 9 -8.97 -4.65 -0.29
N LEU A 10 -8.67 -4.04 -1.44
CA LEU A 10 -9.30 -2.78 -1.86
C LEU A 10 -10.81 -2.90 -2.00
N ASN A 11 -11.29 -3.98 -2.61
CA ASN A 11 -12.73 -4.22 -2.75
C ASN A 11 -13.40 -4.39 -1.37
N ALA A 12 -12.73 -5.06 -0.42
CA ALA A 12 -13.23 -5.19 0.95
C ALA A 12 -13.29 -3.84 1.66
N GLN A 13 -12.26 -2.99 1.54
CA GLN A 13 -12.23 -1.65 2.13
C GLN A 13 -13.33 -0.76 1.55
N LEU A 14 -13.52 -0.78 0.23
CA LEU A 14 -14.56 -0.02 -0.44
C LEU A 14 -15.96 -0.47 0.02
N ALA A 15 -16.17 -1.77 0.20
CA ALA A 15 -17.42 -2.32 0.74
C ALA A 15 -17.67 -1.88 2.20
N LYS A 16 -16.63 -1.92 3.05
CA LYS A 16 -16.68 -1.48 4.46
C LYS A 16 -17.06 0.00 4.60
N ASN A 17 -16.57 0.85 3.70
CA ASN A 17 -16.79 2.31 3.73
C ASN A 17 -18.08 2.78 3.00
N GLY A 18 -18.85 1.87 2.41
CA GLY A 18 -20.19 2.16 1.90
C GLY A 18 -20.27 2.81 0.50
N HIS A 19 -21.50 3.10 0.08
CA HIS A 19 -21.81 3.64 -1.26
C HIS A 19 -21.26 5.07 -1.41
N GLY A 20 -20.16 5.22 -2.14
CA GLY A 20 -19.52 6.51 -2.41
C GLY A 20 -18.01 6.50 -2.17
N SER A 21 -17.51 5.56 -1.37
CA SER A 21 -16.08 5.35 -1.08
C SER A 21 -15.25 5.29 -2.36
N LYS A 22 -15.72 4.59 -3.39
CA LYS A 22 -15.05 4.48 -4.69
C LYS A 22 -14.88 5.82 -5.40
N LYS A 23 -15.90 6.69 -5.35
CA LYS A 23 -15.84 8.02 -5.96
C LYS A 23 -14.89 8.94 -5.18
N MET A 24 -14.88 8.82 -3.86
CA MET A 24 -13.99 9.58 -2.99
C MET A 24 -12.54 9.15 -3.19
N LEU A 25 -12.26 7.85 -3.24
CA LEU A 25 -10.93 7.33 -3.50
C LEU A 25 -10.42 7.75 -4.88
N ALA A 26 -11.25 7.66 -5.93
CA ALA A 26 -10.86 8.13 -7.26
C ALA A 26 -10.48 9.62 -7.26
N LYS A 27 -11.27 10.46 -6.57
CA LYS A 27 -10.98 11.88 -6.40
C LYS A 27 -9.69 12.12 -5.63
N HIS A 28 -9.45 11.39 -4.55
CA HIS A 28 -8.25 11.50 -3.73
C HIS A 28 -7.00 11.13 -4.53
N LEU A 29 -7.06 10.06 -5.33
CA LEU A 29 -5.97 9.64 -6.22
C LEU A 29 -5.80 10.53 -7.48
N GLY A 30 -6.70 11.49 -7.72
CA GLY A 30 -6.68 12.31 -8.93
C GLY A 30 -6.93 11.52 -10.23
N VAL A 31 -7.64 10.38 -10.15
CA VAL A 31 -7.93 9.51 -11.31
C VAL A 31 -9.42 9.49 -11.65
N LEU A 32 -9.73 9.09 -12.88
CA LEU A 32 -11.13 8.87 -13.27
C LEU A 32 -11.71 7.64 -12.56
N PRO A 33 -13.01 7.62 -12.22
CA PRO A 33 -13.67 6.44 -11.65
C PRO A 33 -13.54 5.18 -12.54
N SER A 34 -13.46 5.34 -13.85
CA SER A 34 -13.19 4.26 -14.81
C SER A 34 -11.78 3.70 -14.64
N THR A 35 -10.77 4.55 -14.41
CA THR A 35 -9.39 4.14 -14.12
C THR A 35 -9.31 3.35 -12.81
N LEU A 36 -10.00 3.80 -11.76
CA LEU A 36 -10.08 3.03 -10.51
C LEU A 36 -10.78 1.68 -10.75
N THR A 37 -11.80 1.64 -11.61
CA THR A 37 -12.46 0.39 -11.99
C THR A 37 -11.52 -0.57 -12.72
N SER A 38 -10.67 -0.09 -13.64
CA SER A 38 -9.67 -0.94 -14.32
C SER A 38 -8.54 -1.41 -13.40
N MET A 39 -8.28 -0.70 -12.30
CA MET A 39 -7.32 -1.15 -11.28
C MET A 39 -7.91 -2.27 -10.40
N LEU A 40 -9.23 -2.19 -10.11
CA LEU A 40 -9.94 -3.12 -9.23
C LEU A 40 -10.42 -4.40 -9.91
N HIS A 41 -10.70 -4.34 -11.21
CA HIS A 41 -11.21 -5.47 -11.98
C HIS A 41 -10.21 -5.97 -13.02
N ASP A 42 -10.29 -7.26 -13.32
CA ASP A 42 -9.64 -7.86 -14.48
C ASP A 42 -10.45 -7.55 -15.75
N SER A 43 -10.56 -6.27 -16.11
CA SER A 43 -10.95 -5.90 -17.48
C SER A 43 -9.70 -5.91 -18.37
N GLY A 44 -9.89 -6.12 -19.69
CA GLY A 44 -8.82 -6.43 -20.66
C GLY A 44 -7.65 -5.44 -20.77
N THR A 45 -7.67 -4.32 -20.03
CA THR A 45 -6.54 -3.43 -19.80
C THR A 45 -6.18 -3.46 -18.30
N LYS A 46 -5.32 -4.40 -17.92
CA LYS A 46 -4.79 -4.51 -16.55
C LYS A 46 -3.84 -3.34 -16.27
N ARG A 47 -4.34 -2.31 -15.59
CA ARG A 47 -3.50 -1.24 -15.04
C ARG A 47 -3.02 -1.63 -13.65
N SER A 48 -1.71 -1.75 -13.48
CA SER A 48 -1.10 -1.94 -12.16
C SER A 48 -1.21 -0.67 -11.30
N ILE A 49 -1.39 -0.86 -9.99
CA ILE A 49 -1.33 0.21 -8.99
C ILE A 49 0.14 0.54 -8.75
N LYS A 50 0.52 1.82 -8.91
CA LYS A 50 1.89 2.28 -8.65
C LYS A 50 2.15 2.37 -7.15
N ALA A 51 3.42 2.30 -6.73
CA ALA A 51 3.79 2.45 -5.32
C ALA A 51 3.30 3.77 -4.71
N SER A 52 3.38 4.88 -5.45
CA SER A 52 2.85 6.16 -4.98
C SER A 52 1.33 6.12 -4.76
N GLU A 53 0.59 5.46 -5.65
CA GLU A 53 -0.87 5.30 -5.51
C GLU A 53 -1.22 4.39 -4.33
N LEU A 54 -0.38 3.37 -4.06
CA LEU A 54 -0.54 2.51 -2.89
C LEU A 54 -0.37 3.29 -1.58
N ILE A 55 0.58 4.22 -1.51
CA ILE A 55 0.78 5.08 -0.33
C ILE A 55 -0.47 5.95 -0.08
N GLU A 56 -0.99 6.60 -1.12
CA GLU A 56 -2.22 7.41 -1.03
C GLU A 56 -3.45 6.57 -0.68
N ILE A 57 -3.53 5.33 -1.18
CA ILE A 57 -4.58 4.37 -0.79
C ILE A 57 -4.50 4.04 0.70
N ILE A 58 -3.29 3.79 1.23
CA ILE A 58 -3.07 3.49 2.64
C ILE A 58 -3.45 4.70 3.50
N ASP A 59 -3.05 5.91 3.09
CA ASP A 59 -3.41 7.16 3.77
C ASP A 59 -4.93 7.36 3.79
N PHE A 60 -5.60 7.18 2.64
CA PHE A 60 -7.06 7.32 2.52
C PHE A 60 -7.84 6.39 3.46
N PHE A 61 -7.43 5.14 3.60
CA PHE A 61 -8.10 4.17 4.46
C PHE A 61 -7.59 4.16 5.91
N GLY A 62 -6.43 4.76 6.18
CA GLY A 62 -5.75 4.68 7.48
C GLY A 62 -5.36 3.25 7.88
N GLU A 63 -5.31 2.31 6.93
CA GLU A 63 -5.06 0.89 7.17
C GLU A 63 -4.01 0.36 6.18
N ILE A 64 -3.01 -0.35 6.70
CA ILE A 64 -2.00 -1.03 5.87
C ILE A 64 -2.54 -2.39 5.43
N PRO A 65 -2.47 -2.75 4.14
CA PRO A 65 -2.87 -4.07 3.67
C PRO A 65 -2.15 -5.22 4.42
N PRO A 66 -2.88 -6.20 4.99
CA PRO A 66 -2.28 -7.23 5.85
C PRO A 66 -1.18 -8.06 5.19
N PHE A 67 -1.24 -8.26 3.87
CA PHE A 67 -0.23 -9.01 3.13
C PHE A 67 1.11 -8.27 3.01
N LEU A 68 1.14 -6.93 3.10
CA LEU A 68 2.39 -6.17 3.20
C LEU A 68 3.07 -6.35 4.55
N ILE A 69 2.25 -6.53 5.60
CA ILE A 69 2.73 -6.77 6.96
C ILE A 69 3.16 -8.22 7.11
N LYS A 70 2.47 -9.19 6.50
CA LYS A 70 2.67 -10.62 6.78
C LYS A 70 4.11 -11.12 6.58
N GLU A 71 4.83 -10.59 5.59
CA GLU A 71 6.25 -10.92 5.35
C GLU A 71 7.20 -10.12 6.25
N SER A 72 6.75 -8.99 6.77
CA SER A 72 7.53 -8.07 7.60
C SER A 72 7.11 -8.08 9.07
N GLU A 73 6.15 -8.93 9.47
CA GLU A 73 5.45 -8.87 10.76
C GLU A 73 6.44 -9.09 11.90
N GLN A 74 7.31 -10.09 11.76
CA GLN A 74 8.38 -10.35 12.72
C GLN A 74 9.35 -9.17 12.79
N PHE A 75 9.73 -8.57 11.67
CA PHE A 75 10.64 -7.43 11.64
C PHE A 75 10.00 -6.20 12.30
N ILE A 76 8.75 -5.89 11.99
CA ILE A 76 8.00 -4.75 12.55
C ILE A 76 7.87 -4.91 14.07
N GLN A 77 7.50 -6.10 14.54
CA GLN A 77 7.41 -6.39 15.99
C GLN A 77 8.77 -6.19 16.68
N LEU A 78 9.84 -6.77 16.12
CA LEU A 78 11.19 -6.62 16.67
C LEU A 78 11.65 -5.16 16.66
N TYR A 79 11.34 -4.41 15.60
CA TYR A 79 11.70 -3.00 15.48
C TYR A 79 11.02 -2.14 16.55
N TYR A 80 9.71 -2.31 16.78
CA TYR A 80 8.98 -1.54 17.80
C TYR A 80 9.33 -1.94 19.24
N GLN A 81 9.76 -3.18 19.47
CA GLN A 81 10.22 -3.65 20.78
C GLN A 81 11.68 -3.26 21.08
N ALA A 82 12.47 -2.94 20.05
CA ALA A 82 13.84 -2.54 20.21
C ALA A 82 13.97 -1.15 20.86
N ASN A 83 15.09 -0.91 21.52
CA ASN A 83 15.38 0.40 22.08
C ASN A 83 15.64 1.45 20.96
N PRO A 84 15.59 2.76 21.28
CA PRO A 84 15.73 3.82 20.27
C PRO A 84 17.06 3.81 19.50
N GLU A 85 18.14 3.35 20.12
CA GLU A 85 19.46 3.27 19.46
C GLU A 85 19.46 2.21 18.35
N VAL A 86 18.89 1.04 18.62
CA VAL A 86 18.76 -0.04 17.64
C VAL A 86 17.81 0.36 16.51
N GLN A 87 16.69 1.01 16.82
CA GLN A 87 15.78 1.55 15.79
C GLN A 87 16.51 2.51 14.85
N LYS A 88 17.29 3.45 15.40
CA LYS A 88 18.08 4.41 14.63
C LYS A 88 19.14 3.73 13.76
N ALA A 89 19.81 2.70 14.28
CA ALA A 89 20.79 1.91 13.53
C ALA A 89 20.13 1.18 12.35
N VAL A 90 18.99 0.53 12.58
CA VAL A 90 18.22 -0.16 11.53
C VAL A 90 17.79 0.82 10.43
N LEU A 91 17.24 1.99 10.79
CA LEU A 91 16.88 3.02 9.81
C LEU A 91 18.09 3.49 8.99
N THR A 92 19.24 3.67 9.64
CA THR A 92 20.48 4.09 8.97
C THR A 92 20.94 3.05 7.95
N ILE A 93 20.88 1.77 8.30
CA ILE A 93 21.24 0.67 7.39
C ILE A 93 20.31 0.68 6.17
N LEU A 94 18.99 0.78 6.39
CA LEU A 94 17.99 0.79 5.31
C LEU A 94 18.18 1.97 4.36
N GLN A 95 18.46 3.16 4.89
CA GLN A 95 18.72 4.37 4.09
C GLN A 95 19.97 4.24 3.22
N ASN A 96 21.03 3.64 3.77
CA ASN A 96 22.28 3.42 3.03
C ASN A 96 22.12 2.36 1.93
N SER A 97 21.32 1.32 2.17
CA SER A 97 21.02 0.32 1.14
C SER A 97 20.23 0.88 -0.03
N CYS A 98 19.24 1.75 0.19
CA CYS A 98 18.48 2.37 -0.90
C CYS A 98 19.30 3.41 -1.71
N SER A 99 20.36 3.95 -1.13
CA SER A 99 21.20 4.96 -1.78
C SER A 99 22.27 4.35 -2.70
N SER A 100 22.52 3.03 -2.60
CA SER A 100 23.56 2.33 -3.37
C SER A 100 23.11 1.90 -4.78
N ASP A 101 21.81 1.91 -5.08
CA ASP A 101 21.26 1.57 -6.41
C ASP A 101 21.32 2.71 -7.44
N LYS A 102 21.90 3.87 -7.09
CA LYS A 102 22.17 4.96 -8.04
C LYS A 102 23.61 4.89 -8.56
N LYS A 103 23.97 3.86 -9.32
CA LYS A 103 25.19 3.83 -10.15
C LYS A 103 25.00 3.04 -11.43
#